data_AF-A0A8C5G6J5-F1
#
_entry.id   AF-A0A8C5G6J5-F1
#
_cell.length_a   1.000
_cell.length_b   1.000
_cell.length_c   1.000
_cell.angle_alpha   90.00
_cell.angle_beta   90.00
_cell.angle_gamma   90.00
#
_symmetry.space_group_name_H-M   'P 1'
#
loop_
_entity.id
_entity.type
_entity.pdbx_description
1 polymer ?
#
loop_
_entity_poly.entity_id
_entity_poly.type
_entity_poly.pdbx_seq_one_letter_code
_entity_poly.pdbx_strand_id
1 'polypeptide(L)'
;MAKIIEKVVFNQLSQFLTFNKIFDKFQSGFRSHHSTETALIKVINDIRLNTDSGKVSVLILLDLSAAFDTVDHTILLHRLQTWVGLNGKVMQWFKSYLEERSYFVSIGNFESDRLPMSCGVPQGSVLGPLLFNLYMLPLGQILQNCKVDYQSYADDTQLYLSLNPDDHGPIEVLCDCLEKVNCWMSENFLQLNHDKMEVIVFGNKEKRTAVSNYLESRSLKAKDQVKNLGVLIDSDLTFSSQIKSITKTAFYHLKNISRVKGLMAQKDQEKLVHAFISSRLDYCNGLLTGIPQKSIKQLQLVQNAAARVLTRTKRSEHITPVLKSLHWLPVSLRIDFKVLLLVYKCVNGFGPEYISDMLVRYEPSRSLRSMDTGQIVEPRAHSKHGDAAFSCYAAKKWNKLPAELKSASNVNIFKSKLKALFFSTAYD
;
A
#
# COMPACT_ATOMS: atom_id res chain seq x y z
N MET A 1 17.63 -14.41 -23.16
CA MET A 1 18.84 -13.57 -22.95
C MET A 1 18.49 -12.12 -22.58
N ALA A 2 17.58 -11.44 -23.29
CA ALA A 2 17.16 -10.06 -23.00
C ALA A 2 16.76 -9.80 -21.52
N LYS A 3 15.84 -10.60 -20.95
CA LYS A 3 15.40 -10.45 -19.55
C LYS A 3 16.52 -10.57 -18.51
N ILE A 4 17.58 -11.33 -18.82
CA ILE A 4 18.73 -11.48 -17.91
C ILE A 4 19.54 -10.19 -17.91
N ILE A 5 19.81 -9.63 -19.09
CA ILE A 5 20.52 -8.35 -19.23
C ILE A 5 19.71 -7.23 -18.58
N GLU A 6 18.40 -7.15 -18.85
CA GLU A 6 17.52 -6.18 -18.20
C GLU A 6 17.57 -6.30 -16.68
N LYS A 7 17.64 -7.53 -16.13
CA LYS A 7 17.74 -7.73 -14.68
C LYS A 7 19.07 -7.24 -14.11
N VAL A 8 20.18 -7.43 -14.82
CA VAL A 8 21.49 -6.89 -14.42
C VAL A 8 21.45 -5.36 -14.40
N VAL A 9 20.95 -4.75 -15.48
CA VAL A 9 20.80 -3.29 -15.58
C VAL A 9 19.86 -2.76 -14.52
N PHE A 10 18.72 -3.41 -14.28
CA PHE A 10 17.76 -3.04 -13.24
C PHE A 10 18.42 -3.01 -11.86
N ASN A 11 19.22 -4.03 -11.51
CA ASN A 11 19.88 -4.11 -10.22
C ASN A 11 20.90 -2.97 -10.04
N GLN A 12 21.74 -2.72 -11.06
CA GLN A 12 22.74 -1.64 -11.04
C GLN A 12 22.08 -0.26 -10.96
N LEU A 13 21.07 -0.01 -11.82
CA LEU A 13 20.34 1.25 -11.82
C LEU A 13 19.59 1.47 -10.51
N SER A 14 18.93 0.45 -9.97
CA SER A 14 18.22 0.57 -8.69
C SER A 14 19.18 0.92 -7.54
N GLN A 15 20.37 0.30 -7.49
CA GLN A 15 21.40 0.63 -6.50
C GLN A 15 21.86 2.08 -6.65
N PHE A 16 22.13 2.54 -7.88
CA PHE A 16 22.50 3.92 -8.18
C PHE A 16 21.42 4.92 -7.73
N LEU A 17 20.15 4.65 -8.08
CA LEU A 17 19.01 5.50 -7.73
C LEU A 17 18.79 5.59 -6.23
N THR A 18 18.95 4.48 -5.50
CA THR A 18 18.85 4.45 -4.04
C THR A 18 20.00 5.20 -3.39
N PHE A 19 21.25 4.96 -3.83
CA PHE A 19 22.43 5.62 -3.27
C PHE A 19 22.37 7.14 -3.43
N ASN A 20 21.93 7.63 -4.60
CA ASN A 20 21.81 9.05 -4.89
C ASN A 20 20.47 9.68 -4.48
N LYS A 21 19.58 8.93 -3.81
CA LYS A 21 18.25 9.38 -3.37
C LYS A 21 17.40 10.02 -4.48
N ILE A 22 17.46 9.45 -5.69
CA ILE A 22 16.76 9.98 -6.88
C ILE A 22 15.27 9.61 -6.88
N PHE A 23 14.92 8.48 -6.27
CA PHE A 23 13.52 8.06 -6.21
C PHE A 23 12.67 9.07 -5.46
N ASP A 24 11.51 9.39 -6.03
CA ASP A 24 10.49 10.14 -5.32
C ASP A 24 10.12 9.45 -3.99
N LYS A 25 9.98 10.24 -2.93
CA LYS A 25 9.72 9.74 -1.57
C LYS A 25 8.39 9.01 -1.48
N PHE A 26 7.37 9.49 -2.19
CA PHE A 26 5.98 9.04 -2.10
C PHE A 26 5.56 8.12 -3.26
N GLN A 27 6.47 7.79 -4.19
CA GLN A 27 6.28 6.69 -5.12
C GLN A 27 6.61 5.34 -4.45
N SER A 28 5.60 4.47 -4.32
CA SER A 28 5.72 3.14 -3.68
C SER A 28 5.73 1.98 -4.67
N GLY A 29 5.28 2.19 -5.90
CA GLY A 29 5.20 1.15 -6.93
C GLY A 29 6.59 0.64 -7.33
N PHE A 30 6.73 -0.67 -7.49
CA PHE A 30 7.96 -1.32 -7.98
C PHE A 30 9.25 -1.02 -7.20
N ARG A 31 9.13 -0.61 -5.94
CA ARG A 31 10.29 -0.34 -5.07
C ARG A 31 10.44 -1.39 -3.99
N SER A 32 11.69 -1.75 -3.72
CA SER A 32 12.05 -2.57 -2.56
C SER A 32 11.53 -1.92 -1.28
N HIS A 33 11.08 -2.73 -0.33
CA HIS A 33 10.54 -2.30 0.98
C HIS A 33 9.22 -1.53 0.94
N HIS A 34 8.65 -1.28 -0.24
CA HIS A 34 7.36 -0.63 -0.42
C HIS A 34 6.30 -1.66 -0.83
N SER A 35 5.03 -1.32 -0.61
CA SER A 35 3.88 -2.14 -0.99
C SER A 35 2.61 -1.27 -1.07
N THR A 36 1.54 -1.82 -1.63
CA THR A 36 0.22 -1.18 -1.56
C THR A 36 -0.20 -0.90 -0.11
N GLU A 37 0.10 -1.83 0.80
CA GLU A 37 -0.21 -1.67 2.23
C GLU A 37 0.55 -0.52 2.87
N THR A 38 1.85 -0.36 2.60
CA THR A 38 2.61 0.77 3.17
C THR A 38 2.11 2.10 2.61
N ALA A 39 1.75 2.13 1.32
CA ALA A 39 1.20 3.32 0.70
C ALA A 39 -0.12 3.75 1.37
N LEU A 40 -1.05 2.80 1.53
CA LEU A 40 -2.33 3.02 2.18
C LEU A 40 -2.19 3.36 3.68
N ILE A 41 -1.23 2.75 4.39
CA ILE A 41 -0.99 3.04 5.82
C ILE A 41 -0.67 4.52 6.02
N LYS A 42 0.15 5.13 5.15
CA LYS A 42 0.48 6.57 5.24
C LYS A 42 -0.76 7.43 5.10
N VAL A 43 -1.51 7.24 4.02
CA VAL A 43 -2.72 8.02 3.70
C VAL A 43 -3.78 7.88 4.81
N ILE A 44 -4.06 6.64 5.24
CA ILE A 44 -5.05 6.38 6.29
C ILE A 44 -4.60 6.90 7.66
N ASN A 45 -3.30 6.84 7.97
CA ASN A 45 -2.78 7.44 9.20
C ASN A 45 -3.08 8.93 9.24
N ASP A 46 -2.74 9.67 8.18
CA ASP A 46 -2.92 11.12 8.13
C ASP A 46 -4.42 11.49 8.23
N ILE A 47 -5.28 10.81 7.47
CA ILE A 47 -6.73 11.03 7.52
C ILE A 47 -7.28 10.77 8.92
N ARG A 48 -6.82 9.71 9.60
CA ARG A 48 -7.23 9.41 10.98
C ARG A 48 -6.79 10.49 11.96
N LEU A 49 -5.56 11.00 11.85
CA LEU A 49 -5.05 12.08 12.70
C LEU A 49 -5.76 13.42 12.43
N ASN A 50 -6.08 13.71 11.16
CA ASN A 50 -6.88 14.88 10.79
C ASN A 50 -8.28 14.80 11.39
N THR A 51 -8.92 13.63 11.30
CA THR A 51 -10.23 13.38 11.91
C THR A 51 -10.18 13.51 13.43
N ASP A 52 -9.12 13.01 14.07
CA ASP A 52 -8.88 13.15 15.52
C ASP A 52 -8.79 14.62 15.94
N SER A 53 -8.22 15.45 15.07
CA SER A 53 -8.08 16.90 15.25
C SER A 53 -9.34 17.69 14.85
N GLY A 54 -10.45 17.02 14.53
CA GLY A 54 -11.72 17.65 14.15
C GLY A 54 -11.77 18.24 12.74
N LYS A 55 -10.75 17.98 11.91
CA LYS A 55 -10.65 18.39 10.50
C LYS A 55 -11.38 17.42 9.56
N VAL A 56 -11.62 17.88 8.34
CA VAL A 56 -12.09 17.07 7.22
C VAL A 56 -10.90 16.77 6.31
N SER A 57 -10.88 15.61 5.66
CA SER A 57 -9.88 15.28 4.63
C SER A 57 -10.55 14.95 3.31
N VAL A 58 -9.98 15.44 2.22
CA VAL A 58 -10.40 15.10 0.86
C VAL A 58 -9.31 14.23 0.25
N LEU A 59 -9.70 13.14 -0.40
CA LEU A 59 -8.81 12.24 -1.13
C LEU A 59 -9.35 12.09 -2.55
N ILE A 60 -8.47 12.29 -3.53
CA ILE A 60 -8.73 12.14 -4.96
C ILE A 60 -7.82 11.04 -5.49
N LEU A 61 -8.42 10.03 -6.10
CA LEU A 61 -7.74 8.95 -6.79
C LEU A 61 -7.71 9.27 -8.28
N LEU A 62 -6.50 9.45 -8.83
CA LEU A 62 -6.26 9.69 -10.25
C LEU A 62 -5.96 8.36 -10.93
N ASP A 63 -6.59 8.15 -12.10
CA ASP A 63 -6.35 7.00 -12.98
C ASP A 63 -5.78 7.51 -14.30
N LEU A 64 -4.81 6.79 -14.86
CA LEU A 64 -4.21 7.08 -16.16
C LEU A 64 -4.72 6.09 -17.21
N SER A 65 -5.04 6.60 -18.40
CA SER A 65 -5.38 5.76 -19.55
C SER A 65 -4.10 5.22 -20.21
N ALA A 66 -3.94 3.89 -20.23
CA ALA A 66 -2.85 3.19 -20.92
C ALA A 66 -1.43 3.70 -20.57
N ALA A 67 -1.20 4.00 -19.29
CA ALA A 67 -0.02 4.76 -18.82
C ALA A 67 1.34 4.21 -19.30
N PHE A 68 1.50 2.88 -19.32
CA PHE A 68 2.75 2.25 -19.76
C PHE A 68 2.93 2.34 -21.27
N ASP A 69 1.85 2.34 -22.03
CA ASP A 69 1.84 2.29 -23.48
C ASP A 69 2.02 3.69 -24.10
N THR A 70 1.77 4.75 -23.33
CA THR A 70 1.85 6.15 -23.80
C THR A 70 3.19 6.84 -23.48
N VAL A 71 4.12 6.17 -22.81
CA VAL A 71 5.42 6.75 -22.44
C VAL A 71 6.21 7.17 -23.68
N ASP A 72 6.43 8.47 -23.86
CA ASP A 72 7.25 8.96 -24.98
C ASP A 72 8.74 8.66 -24.75
N HIS A 73 9.39 8.05 -25.76
CA HIS A 73 10.79 7.64 -25.64
C HIS A 73 11.74 8.83 -25.58
N THR A 74 11.44 9.91 -26.29
CA THR A 74 12.29 11.12 -26.31
C THR A 74 12.28 11.79 -24.95
N ILE A 75 11.10 11.99 -24.37
CA ILE A 75 10.94 12.54 -23.02
C ILE A 75 11.60 11.62 -22.00
N LEU A 76 11.37 10.30 -22.08
CA LEU A 76 11.99 9.35 -21.15
C LEU A 76 13.52 9.42 -21.20
N LEU A 77 14.12 9.38 -22.39
CA LEU A 77 15.57 9.50 -22.56
C LEU A 77 16.10 10.83 -22.02
N HIS A 78 15.37 11.93 -22.27
CA HIS A 78 15.71 13.24 -21.70
C HIS A 78 15.66 13.22 -20.17
N ARG A 79 14.63 12.62 -19.54
CA ARG A 79 14.52 12.47 -18.07
C ARG A 79 15.66 11.65 -17.50
N LEU A 80 16.02 10.53 -18.14
CA LEU A 80 17.16 9.71 -17.72
C LEU A 80 18.47 10.50 -17.74
N GLN A 81 18.64 11.41 -18.70
CA GLN A 81 19.83 12.23 -18.78
C GLN A 81 19.82 13.39 -17.77
N THR A 82 18.73 14.17 -17.71
CA THR A 82 18.70 15.44 -16.97
C THR A 82 18.25 15.32 -15.52
N TRP A 83 17.29 14.44 -15.22
CA TRP A 83 16.78 14.24 -13.85
C TRP A 83 17.55 13.15 -13.12
N VAL A 84 17.89 12.07 -13.81
CA VAL A 84 18.61 10.94 -13.20
C VAL A 84 20.14 11.11 -13.31
N GLY A 85 20.63 11.87 -14.29
CA GLY A 85 22.06 12.15 -14.47
C GLY A 85 22.82 11.06 -15.23
N LEU A 86 22.14 10.18 -15.98
CA LEU A 86 22.78 9.13 -16.77
C LEU A 86 23.45 9.71 -18.03
N ASN A 87 24.70 9.32 -18.29
CA ASN A 87 25.48 9.84 -19.42
C ASN A 87 26.38 8.76 -20.07
N GLY A 88 26.91 9.04 -21.27
CA GLY A 88 27.86 8.17 -21.94
C GLY A 88 27.27 6.80 -22.35
N LYS A 89 28.00 5.71 -22.08
CA LYS A 89 27.65 4.35 -22.53
C LYS A 89 26.30 3.86 -22.00
N VAL A 90 25.95 4.19 -20.76
CA VAL A 90 24.65 3.78 -20.19
C VAL A 90 23.49 4.48 -20.91
N MET A 91 23.68 5.74 -21.29
CA MET A 91 22.66 6.50 -22.02
C MET A 91 22.49 5.94 -23.45
N GLN A 92 23.60 5.60 -24.12
CA GLN A 92 23.58 4.91 -25.41
C GLN A 92 22.88 3.55 -25.33
N TRP A 93 23.08 2.82 -24.23
CA TRP A 93 22.39 1.55 -23.99
C TRP A 93 20.88 1.75 -23.89
N PHE A 94 20.39 2.71 -23.09
CA PHE A 94 18.96 3.00 -22.98
C PHE A 94 18.35 3.48 -24.29
N LYS A 95 19.10 4.29 -25.06
CA LYS A 95 18.70 4.70 -26.41
C LYS A 95 18.48 3.48 -27.31
N SER A 96 19.46 2.57 -27.37
CA SER A 96 19.33 1.31 -28.14
C SER A 96 18.25 0.36 -27.62
N TYR A 97 17.92 0.44 -26.32
CA TYR A 97 16.90 -0.41 -25.70
C TYR A 97 15.47 0.01 -26.07
N LEU A 98 15.26 1.30 -26.35
CA LEU A 98 13.95 1.90 -26.63
C LEU A 98 13.72 2.15 -28.12
N GLU A 99 14.74 2.60 -28.86
CA GLU A 99 14.61 2.93 -30.28
C GLU A 99 14.54 1.71 -31.20
N GLU A 100 14.00 1.92 -32.42
CA GLU A 100 13.91 0.92 -33.50
C GLU A 100 13.20 -0.39 -33.11
N ARG A 101 12.35 -0.33 -32.08
CA ARG A 101 11.55 -1.48 -31.69
C ARG A 101 10.39 -1.69 -32.66
N SER A 102 10.07 -2.96 -32.87
CA SER A 102 8.85 -3.37 -33.55
C SER A 102 8.09 -4.41 -32.72
N TYR A 103 6.79 -4.49 -32.93
CA TYR A 103 5.92 -5.51 -32.37
C TYR A 103 5.11 -6.18 -33.47
N PHE A 104 4.61 -7.37 -33.17
CA PHE A 104 3.68 -8.12 -34.00
C PHE A 104 2.81 -8.98 -33.09
N VAL A 105 1.65 -9.42 -33.58
CA VAL A 105 0.73 -10.30 -32.86
C VAL A 105 0.88 -11.72 -33.41
N SER A 106 0.99 -12.70 -32.52
CA SER A 106 1.02 -14.12 -32.88
C SER A 106 -0.12 -14.86 -32.20
N ILE A 107 -0.93 -15.58 -32.99
CA ILE A 107 -2.04 -16.42 -32.51
C ILE A 107 -1.91 -17.80 -33.14
N GLY A 108 -1.50 -18.78 -32.34
CA GLY A 108 -1.20 -20.13 -32.83
C GLY A 108 -0.04 -20.10 -33.83
N ASN A 109 -0.33 -20.41 -35.10
CA ASN A 109 0.65 -20.42 -36.19
C ASN A 109 0.55 -19.19 -37.10
N PHE A 110 -0.29 -18.21 -36.76
CA PHE A 110 -0.45 -16.98 -37.54
C PHE A 110 0.32 -15.84 -36.89
N GLU A 111 1.01 -15.06 -37.70
CA GLU A 111 1.73 -13.85 -37.30
C GLU A 111 1.22 -12.66 -38.12
N SER A 112 1.08 -11.50 -37.47
CA SER A 112 0.84 -10.24 -38.17
C SER A 112 2.12 -9.67 -38.75
N ASP A 113 1.98 -8.66 -39.61
CA ASP A 113 3.11 -7.81 -39.99
C ASP A 113 3.72 -7.12 -38.76
N ARG A 114 5.00 -6.78 -38.88
CA ARG A 114 5.74 -6.04 -37.85
C ARG A 114 5.42 -4.56 -37.99
N LEU A 115 5.01 -3.95 -36.88
CA LEU A 115 4.77 -2.52 -36.79
C LEU A 115 5.81 -1.86 -35.89
N PRO A 116 6.28 -0.65 -36.22
CA PRO A 116 7.18 0.09 -35.35
C PRO A 116 6.48 0.48 -34.03
N MET A 117 7.26 0.52 -32.95
CA MET A 117 6.83 0.95 -31.62
C MET A 117 7.50 2.28 -31.31
N SER A 118 6.75 3.37 -31.49
CA SER A 118 7.23 4.74 -31.29
C SER A 118 7.12 5.26 -29.85
N CYS A 119 6.35 4.57 -29.00
CA CYS A 119 6.14 4.92 -27.61
C CYS A 119 5.88 3.67 -26.76
N GLY A 120 5.84 3.89 -25.46
CA GLY A 120 5.55 2.90 -24.44
C GLY A 120 6.77 2.18 -23.92
N VAL A 121 6.67 1.72 -22.68
CA VAL A 121 7.62 0.78 -22.09
C VAL A 121 7.05 -0.64 -22.22
N PRO A 122 7.83 -1.64 -22.67
CA PRO A 122 7.26 -2.96 -22.95
C PRO A 122 6.63 -3.60 -21.71
N GLN A 123 5.33 -3.91 -21.78
CA GLN A 123 4.63 -4.63 -20.70
C GLN A 123 5.26 -6.01 -20.49
N GLY A 124 5.55 -6.35 -19.23
CA GLY A 124 6.25 -7.59 -18.88
C GLY A 124 7.78 -7.56 -19.04
N SER A 125 8.36 -6.41 -19.42
CA SER A 125 9.80 -6.15 -19.27
C SER A 125 10.18 -5.97 -17.79
N VAL A 126 11.43 -6.22 -17.47
CA VAL A 126 11.97 -6.04 -16.11
C VAL A 126 12.21 -4.55 -15.83
N LEU A 127 12.61 -3.79 -16.85
CA LEU A 127 12.92 -2.36 -16.72
C LEU A 127 11.72 -1.43 -16.86
N GLY A 128 10.67 -1.83 -17.60
CA GLY A 128 9.53 -0.96 -17.89
C GLY A 128 8.92 -0.30 -16.65
N PRO A 129 8.64 -1.05 -15.56
CA PRO A 129 8.12 -0.46 -14.33
C PRO A 129 9.05 0.58 -13.68
N LEU A 130 10.35 0.35 -13.71
CA LEU A 130 11.33 1.31 -13.18
C LEU A 130 11.41 2.56 -14.07
N LEU A 131 11.43 2.38 -15.38
CA LEU A 131 11.45 3.48 -16.34
C LEU A 131 10.20 4.35 -16.25
N PHE A 132 9.03 3.75 -16.05
CA PHE A 132 7.79 4.48 -15.80
C PHE A 132 7.88 5.35 -14.53
N ASN A 133 8.40 4.79 -13.42
CA ASN A 133 8.61 5.58 -12.21
C ASN A 133 9.56 6.77 -12.44
N LEU A 134 10.61 6.60 -13.25
CA LEU A 134 11.56 7.67 -13.58
C LEU A 134 10.94 8.73 -14.49
N TYR A 135 10.05 8.31 -15.41
CA TYR A 135 9.25 9.22 -16.23
C TYR A 135 8.38 10.16 -15.37
N MET A 136 7.79 9.60 -14.31
CA MET A 136 6.87 10.28 -13.40
C MET A 136 7.53 11.18 -12.35
N LEU A 137 8.87 11.20 -12.23
CA LEU A 137 9.59 11.98 -11.20
C LEU A 137 9.15 13.46 -11.06
N PRO A 138 8.94 14.23 -12.15
CA PRO A 138 8.57 15.64 -12.04
C PRO A 138 7.21 15.87 -11.39
N LEU A 139 6.28 14.90 -11.48
CA LEU A 139 4.96 15.00 -10.87
C LEU A 139 5.08 15.24 -9.36
N GLY A 140 6.00 14.56 -8.69
CA GLY A 140 6.21 14.72 -7.26
C GLY A 140 6.60 16.15 -6.88
N GLN A 141 7.43 16.82 -7.68
CA GLN A 141 7.82 18.21 -7.47
C GLN A 141 6.63 19.18 -7.68
N ILE A 142 5.78 18.93 -8.67
CA ILE A 142 4.59 19.75 -8.95
C ILE A 142 3.63 19.70 -7.75
N LEU A 143 3.39 18.51 -7.22
CA LEU A 143 2.50 18.30 -6.07
C LEU A 143 3.04 18.95 -4.80
N GLN A 144 4.34 18.81 -4.54
CA GLN A 144 5.01 19.50 -3.42
C GLN A 144 4.91 21.02 -3.53
N ASN A 145 5.11 21.58 -4.73
CA ASN A 145 4.99 23.03 -4.96
C ASN A 145 3.57 23.54 -4.71
N CYS A 146 2.56 22.71 -4.97
CA CYS A 146 1.16 23.04 -4.67
C CYS A 146 0.78 22.84 -3.20
N LYS A 147 1.67 22.29 -2.36
CA LYS A 147 1.43 21.93 -0.96
C LYS A 147 0.25 20.96 -0.79
N VAL A 148 0.09 20.04 -1.74
CA VAL A 148 -0.89 18.96 -1.69
C VAL A 148 -0.16 17.67 -1.33
N ASP A 149 -0.64 16.97 -0.31
CA ASP A 149 -0.07 15.67 0.05
C ASP A 149 -0.44 14.65 -1.02
N TYR A 150 0.47 13.70 -1.27
CA TYR A 150 0.21 12.67 -2.26
C TYR A 150 0.87 11.35 -1.91
N GLN A 151 0.38 10.31 -2.56
CA GLN A 151 0.99 8.99 -2.56
C GLN A 151 0.77 8.35 -3.92
N SER A 152 1.82 7.80 -4.51
CA SER A 152 1.73 7.09 -5.79
C SER A 152 2.11 5.62 -5.63
N TYR A 153 1.48 4.77 -6.41
CA TYR A 153 1.87 3.38 -6.60
C TYR A 153 1.81 3.08 -8.08
N ALA A 154 2.97 3.12 -8.74
CA ALA A 154 3.06 3.08 -10.19
C ALA A 154 2.28 4.26 -10.80
N ASP A 155 1.32 3.98 -11.67
CA ASP A 155 0.42 4.92 -12.33
C ASP A 155 -0.72 5.41 -11.42
N ASP A 156 -1.15 4.61 -10.44
CA ASP A 156 -2.14 5.03 -9.44
C ASP A 156 -1.58 6.18 -8.59
N THR A 157 -2.13 7.39 -8.74
CA THR A 157 -1.71 8.58 -7.97
C THR A 157 -2.87 9.09 -7.13
N GLN A 158 -2.57 9.39 -5.86
CA GLN A 158 -3.57 9.79 -4.87
C GLN A 158 -3.17 11.14 -4.33
N LEU A 159 -4.07 12.12 -4.43
CA LEU A 159 -3.90 13.45 -3.87
C LEU A 159 -4.80 13.60 -2.67
N TYR A 160 -4.30 14.15 -1.59
CA TYR A 160 -5.11 14.40 -0.42
C TYR A 160 -4.68 15.64 0.33
N LEU A 161 -5.62 16.21 1.08
CA LEU A 161 -5.37 17.33 1.95
C LEU A 161 -6.31 17.30 3.14
N SER A 162 -5.97 18.10 4.15
CA SER A 162 -6.82 18.38 5.30
C SER A 162 -7.33 19.81 5.23
N LEU A 163 -8.56 20.05 5.67
CA LEU A 163 -9.15 21.37 5.79
C LEU A 163 -9.98 21.51 7.05
N ASN A 164 -10.12 22.74 7.52
CA ASN A 164 -11.18 23.06 8.46
C ASN A 164 -12.51 23.09 7.68
N PRO A 165 -13.61 22.59 8.26
CA PRO A 165 -14.90 22.50 7.54
C PRO A 165 -15.39 23.83 6.96
N ASP A 166 -15.08 24.93 7.65
CA ASP A 166 -15.51 26.29 7.30
C ASP A 166 -14.51 27.02 6.38
N ASP A 167 -13.38 26.38 6.06
CA ASP A 167 -12.34 26.92 5.18
C ASP A 167 -12.22 26.07 3.91
N HIS A 168 -12.79 26.58 2.83
CA HIS A 168 -12.73 25.93 1.51
C HIS A 168 -11.49 26.34 0.70
N GLY A 169 -10.63 27.23 1.20
CA GLY A 169 -9.40 27.64 0.51
C GLY A 169 -8.50 26.47 0.08
N PRO A 170 -8.30 25.43 0.91
CA PRO A 170 -7.55 24.23 0.50
C PRO A 170 -8.16 23.49 -0.70
N ILE A 171 -9.48 23.54 -0.89
CA ILE A 171 -10.14 22.90 -2.04
C ILE A 171 -9.80 23.65 -3.33
N GLU A 172 -9.72 24.98 -3.29
CA GLU A 172 -9.30 25.77 -4.45
C GLU A 172 -7.85 25.47 -4.83
N VAL A 173 -6.96 25.37 -3.84
CA VAL A 173 -5.57 24.94 -4.05
C VAL A 173 -5.50 23.55 -4.69
N LEU A 174 -6.39 22.64 -4.29
CA LEU A 174 -6.47 21.29 -4.87
C LEU A 174 -6.93 21.34 -6.33
N CYS A 175 -7.94 22.13 -6.65
CA CYS A 175 -8.43 22.31 -8.02
C CYS A 175 -7.33 22.88 -8.92
N ASP A 176 -6.65 23.95 -8.50
CA ASP A 176 -5.52 24.54 -9.23
C ASP A 176 -4.38 23.53 -9.42
N CYS A 177 -4.14 22.70 -8.40
CA CYS A 177 -3.15 21.63 -8.47
C CYS A 177 -3.54 20.56 -9.50
N LEU A 178 -4.81 20.15 -9.54
CA LEU A 178 -5.32 19.19 -10.52
C LEU A 178 -5.17 19.70 -11.95
N GLU A 179 -5.44 20.98 -12.19
CA GLU A 179 -5.24 21.59 -13.51
C GLU A 179 -3.76 21.55 -13.92
N LYS A 180 -2.85 21.92 -13.02
CA LYS A 180 -1.40 21.82 -13.28
C LYS A 180 -0.95 20.39 -13.56
N VAL A 181 -1.47 19.43 -12.79
CA VAL A 181 -1.20 18.00 -13.01
C VAL A 181 -1.71 17.55 -14.38
N ASN A 182 -2.93 17.96 -14.76
CA ASN A 182 -3.51 17.60 -16.05
C ASN A 182 -2.73 18.20 -17.24
N CYS A 183 -2.34 19.48 -17.14
CA CYS A 183 -1.50 20.13 -18.14
C CYS A 183 -0.14 19.41 -18.27
N TRP A 184 0.53 19.16 -17.14
CA TRP A 184 1.81 18.46 -17.17
C TRP A 184 1.68 17.03 -17.73
N MET A 185 0.65 16.28 -17.33
CA MET A 185 0.41 14.94 -17.88
C MET A 185 0.24 15.01 -19.39
N SER A 186 -0.59 15.94 -19.88
CA SER A 186 -0.83 16.15 -21.32
C SER A 186 0.47 16.50 -22.08
N GLU A 187 1.29 17.40 -21.54
CA GLU A 187 2.60 17.75 -22.11
C GLU A 187 3.59 16.59 -22.14
N ASN A 188 3.41 15.60 -21.26
CA ASN A 188 4.22 14.39 -21.20
C ASN A 188 3.47 13.18 -21.81
N PHE A 189 2.50 13.41 -22.70
CA PHE A 189 1.73 12.37 -23.40
C PHE A 189 1.06 11.33 -22.48
N LEU A 190 0.74 11.72 -21.25
CA LEU A 190 -0.05 10.93 -20.31
C LEU A 190 -1.48 11.47 -20.30
N GLN A 191 -2.46 10.57 -20.35
CA GLN A 191 -3.86 10.95 -20.35
C GLN A 191 -4.53 10.60 -19.02
N LEU A 192 -4.97 11.62 -18.30
CA LEU A 192 -5.76 11.48 -17.08
C LEU A 192 -7.18 10.99 -17.44
N ASN A 193 -7.65 9.95 -16.77
CA ASN A 193 -8.98 9.40 -16.98
C ASN A 193 -9.96 10.05 -16.00
N HIS A 194 -10.63 11.11 -16.46
CA HIS A 194 -11.60 11.85 -15.63
C HIS A 194 -12.80 11.00 -15.20
N ASP A 195 -13.25 10.05 -16.02
CA ASP A 195 -14.41 9.20 -15.71
C ASP A 195 -14.12 8.19 -14.59
N LYS A 196 -12.86 7.75 -14.48
CA LYS A 196 -12.41 6.84 -13.43
C LYS A 196 -11.86 7.54 -12.20
N MET A 197 -11.68 8.87 -12.25
CA MET A 197 -11.30 9.64 -11.08
C MET A 197 -12.33 9.44 -9.96
N GLU A 198 -11.86 9.12 -8.76
CA GLU A 198 -12.74 8.94 -7.60
C GLU A 198 -12.39 9.94 -6.50
N VAL A 199 -13.39 10.64 -5.97
CA VAL A 199 -13.23 11.56 -4.84
C VAL A 199 -13.94 10.97 -3.62
N ILE A 200 -13.32 11.05 -2.46
CA ILE A 200 -13.91 10.66 -1.18
C ILE A 200 -13.54 11.68 -0.10
N VAL A 201 -14.49 11.95 0.79
CA VAL A 201 -14.33 12.93 1.87
C VAL A 201 -14.46 12.19 3.21
N PHE A 202 -13.58 12.49 4.15
CA PHE A 202 -13.49 11.85 5.46
C PHE A 202 -13.68 12.86 6.58
N GLY A 203 -14.24 12.40 7.70
CA GLY A 203 -14.45 13.20 8.90
C GLY A 203 -15.87 13.07 9.44
N ASN A 204 -16.27 14.01 10.29
CA ASN A 204 -17.64 14.06 10.81
C ASN A 204 -18.66 14.17 9.67
N LYS A 205 -19.76 13.43 9.78
CA LYS A 205 -20.78 13.31 8.73
C LYS A 205 -21.35 14.65 8.26
N GLU A 206 -21.70 15.56 9.18
CA GLU A 206 -22.31 16.85 8.83
C GLU A 206 -21.31 17.75 8.10
N LYS A 207 -20.10 17.84 8.65
CA LYS A 207 -18.98 18.60 8.05
C LYS A 207 -18.58 18.05 6.69
N ARG A 208 -18.56 16.72 6.55
CA ARG A 208 -18.31 16.02 5.28
C ARG A 208 -19.34 16.41 4.24
N THR A 209 -20.64 16.39 4.57
CA THR A 209 -21.69 16.74 3.61
C THR A 209 -21.52 18.17 3.08
N ALA A 210 -21.19 19.14 3.93
CA ALA A 210 -20.93 20.52 3.50
C ALA A 210 -19.76 20.59 2.50
N VAL A 211 -18.64 19.93 2.82
CA VAL A 211 -17.46 19.87 1.95
C VAL A 211 -17.76 19.14 0.63
N SER A 212 -18.52 18.04 0.67
CA SER A 212 -18.94 17.32 -0.53
C SER A 212 -19.78 18.19 -1.46
N ASN A 213 -20.73 18.97 -0.92
CA ASN A 213 -21.54 19.88 -1.73
C ASN A 213 -20.67 20.97 -2.39
N TYR A 214 -19.66 21.46 -1.68
CA TYR A 214 -18.71 22.43 -2.26
C TYR A 214 -17.88 21.81 -3.38
N LEU A 215 -17.36 20.59 -3.19
CA LEU A 215 -16.64 19.86 -4.24
C LEU A 215 -17.50 19.61 -5.48
N GLU A 216 -18.78 19.29 -5.30
CA GLU A 216 -19.72 19.12 -6.42
C GLU A 216 -19.91 20.42 -7.22
N SER A 217 -19.87 21.58 -6.58
CA SER A 217 -19.89 22.88 -7.28
C SER A 217 -18.65 23.12 -8.15
N ARG A 218 -17.56 22.39 -7.88
CA ARG A 218 -16.32 22.34 -8.67
C ARG A 218 -16.26 21.13 -9.60
N SER A 219 -17.38 20.47 -9.88
CA SER A 219 -17.47 19.27 -10.72
C SER A 219 -16.69 18.05 -10.18
N LEU A 220 -16.38 18.03 -8.88
CA LEU A 220 -15.73 16.91 -8.20
C LEU A 220 -16.74 16.15 -7.36
N LYS A 221 -17.31 15.08 -7.92
CA LYS A 221 -18.35 14.30 -7.25
C LYS A 221 -17.77 13.35 -6.21
N ALA A 222 -18.04 13.62 -4.93
CA ALA A 222 -17.63 12.74 -3.83
C ALA A 222 -18.48 11.46 -3.76
N LYS A 223 -17.83 10.34 -3.45
CA LYS A 223 -18.46 9.04 -3.18
C LYS A 223 -18.32 8.69 -1.69
N ASP A 224 -19.27 7.92 -1.16
CA ASP A 224 -19.17 7.39 0.21
C ASP A 224 -18.19 6.21 0.34
N GLN A 225 -17.79 5.65 -0.80
CA GLN A 225 -16.88 4.51 -0.87
C GLN A 225 -16.10 4.53 -2.18
N VAL A 226 -14.81 4.22 -2.10
CA VAL A 226 -13.89 4.11 -3.23
C VAL A 226 -13.03 2.85 -3.12
N LYS A 227 -12.46 2.41 -4.24
CA LYS A 227 -11.51 1.28 -4.25
C LYS A 227 -10.10 1.80 -4.48
N ASN A 228 -9.28 1.77 -3.44
CA ASN A 228 -7.93 2.28 -3.47
C ASN A 228 -6.90 1.14 -3.31
N LEU A 229 -6.03 0.93 -4.31
CA LEU A 229 -5.00 -0.13 -4.35
C LEU A 229 -5.53 -1.52 -3.93
N GLY A 230 -6.74 -1.84 -4.38
CA GLY A 230 -7.40 -3.12 -4.11
C GLY A 230 -8.17 -3.20 -2.78
N VAL A 231 -8.24 -2.10 -2.01
CA VAL A 231 -8.96 -2.03 -0.73
C VAL A 231 -10.17 -1.11 -0.86
N LEU A 232 -11.34 -1.58 -0.42
CA LEU A 232 -12.54 -0.73 -0.32
C LEU A 232 -12.45 0.14 0.94
N ILE A 233 -12.50 1.45 0.75
CA ILE A 233 -12.45 2.44 1.84
C ILE A 233 -13.79 3.18 1.87
N ASP A 234 -14.40 3.28 3.04
CA ASP A 234 -15.60 4.08 3.28
C ASP A 234 -15.28 5.38 4.03
N SER A 235 -16.11 6.40 3.86
CA SER A 235 -15.92 7.75 4.41
C SER A 235 -15.83 7.81 5.93
N ASP A 236 -16.30 6.78 6.64
CA ASP A 236 -16.24 6.63 8.09
C ASP A 236 -15.05 5.75 8.56
N LEU A 237 -14.22 5.26 7.63
CA LEU A 237 -13.07 4.38 7.88
C LEU A 237 -13.41 3.13 8.71
N THR A 238 -14.61 2.58 8.49
CA THR A 238 -15.09 1.37 9.18
C THR A 238 -14.55 0.09 8.55
N PHE A 239 -14.16 0.16 7.27
CA PHE A 239 -13.75 -0.96 6.41
C PHE A 239 -14.81 -2.06 6.30
N SER A 240 -16.08 -1.72 6.54
CA SER A 240 -17.17 -2.68 6.61
C SER A 240 -17.40 -3.39 5.27
N SER A 241 -17.38 -2.66 4.15
CA SER A 241 -17.52 -3.27 2.82
C SER A 241 -16.32 -4.12 2.44
N GLN A 242 -15.10 -3.71 2.81
CA GLN A 242 -13.90 -4.51 2.58
C GLN A 242 -13.98 -5.85 3.31
N ILE A 243 -14.32 -5.83 4.60
CA ILE A 243 -14.45 -7.04 5.41
C ILE A 243 -15.54 -7.97 4.85
N LYS A 244 -16.69 -7.41 4.44
CA LYS A 244 -17.76 -8.18 3.78
C LYS A 244 -17.28 -8.81 2.46
N SER A 245 -16.55 -8.06 1.63
CA SER A 245 -16.02 -8.54 0.36
C SER A 245 -15.00 -9.68 0.54
N ILE A 246 -14.06 -9.51 1.48
CA ILE A 246 -13.10 -10.56 1.86
C ILE A 246 -13.85 -11.79 2.36
N THR A 247 -14.79 -11.61 3.28
CA THR A 247 -15.57 -12.70 3.89
C THR A 247 -16.35 -13.49 2.83
N LYS A 248 -17.08 -12.80 1.95
CA LYS A 248 -17.84 -13.40 0.84
C LYS A 248 -16.93 -14.23 -0.06
N THR A 249 -15.82 -13.65 -0.50
CA THR A 249 -14.87 -14.30 -1.41
C THR A 249 -14.18 -15.49 -0.75
N ALA A 250 -13.78 -15.35 0.51
CA ALA A 250 -13.13 -16.42 1.27
C ALA A 250 -14.08 -17.62 1.48
N PHE A 251 -15.34 -17.38 1.86
CA PHE A 251 -16.31 -18.46 2.00
C PHE A 251 -16.65 -19.14 0.66
N TYR A 252 -16.68 -18.38 -0.45
CA TYR A 252 -16.82 -18.96 -1.78
C TYR A 252 -15.70 -19.96 -2.08
N HIS A 253 -14.43 -19.56 -1.91
CA HIS A 253 -13.30 -20.47 -2.12
C HIS A 253 -13.30 -21.63 -1.13
N LEU A 254 -13.63 -21.37 0.14
CA LEU A 254 -13.66 -22.39 1.17
C LEU A 254 -14.72 -23.47 0.89
N LYS A 255 -15.88 -23.08 0.34
CA LYS A 255 -16.91 -24.03 -0.11
C LYS A 255 -16.37 -24.95 -1.21
N ASN A 256 -15.64 -24.39 -2.18
CA ASN A 256 -15.03 -25.17 -3.26
C ASN A 256 -13.96 -26.12 -2.74
N ILE A 257 -13.07 -25.65 -1.86
CA ILE A 257 -12.06 -26.48 -1.18
C ILE A 257 -12.75 -27.61 -0.40
N SER A 258 -13.84 -27.31 0.32
CA SER A 258 -14.56 -28.32 1.09
C SER A 258 -15.23 -29.40 0.24
N ARG A 259 -15.53 -29.14 -1.04
CA ARG A 259 -16.09 -30.14 -1.95
C ARG A 259 -15.04 -31.14 -2.42
N VAL A 260 -13.80 -30.68 -2.61
CA VAL A 260 -12.70 -31.51 -3.12
C VAL A 260 -11.79 -32.06 -2.02
N LYS A 261 -12.01 -31.69 -0.75
CA LYS A 261 -11.17 -32.10 0.39
C LYS A 261 -11.03 -33.62 0.61
N GLY A 262 -11.95 -34.42 0.07
CA GLY A 262 -11.88 -35.88 0.10
C GLY A 262 -10.95 -36.46 -0.96
N LEU A 263 -10.61 -35.68 -1.99
CA LEU A 263 -9.82 -36.07 -3.16
C LEU A 263 -8.37 -35.59 -3.09
N MET A 264 -7.98 -34.92 -2.00
CA MET A 264 -6.68 -34.28 -1.87
C MET A 264 -6.02 -34.63 -0.55
N ALA A 265 -4.70 -34.70 -0.55
CA ALA A 265 -3.92 -34.81 0.68
C ALA A 265 -4.05 -33.53 1.52
N GLN A 266 -3.96 -33.68 2.85
CA GLN A 266 -4.10 -32.55 3.78
C GLN A 266 -3.09 -31.42 3.49
N LYS A 267 -1.86 -31.76 3.11
CA LYS A 267 -0.81 -30.79 2.75
C LYS A 267 -1.20 -29.93 1.55
N ASP A 268 -1.88 -30.49 0.55
CA ASP A 268 -2.32 -29.72 -0.62
C ASP A 268 -3.57 -28.89 -0.31
N GLN A 269 -4.44 -29.40 0.55
CA GLN A 269 -5.55 -28.63 1.09
C GLN A 269 -5.06 -27.41 1.90
N GLU A 270 -4.01 -27.58 2.68
CA GLU A 270 -3.36 -26.50 3.42
C GLU A 270 -2.80 -25.42 2.48
N LYS A 271 -2.14 -25.81 1.38
CA LYS A 271 -1.70 -24.87 0.33
C LYS A 271 -2.87 -24.06 -0.22
N LEU A 272 -4.00 -24.71 -0.53
CA LEU A 272 -5.20 -24.02 -1.01
C LEU A 272 -5.76 -23.05 0.04
N VAL A 273 -5.82 -23.46 1.31
CA VAL A 273 -6.28 -22.58 2.39
C VAL A 273 -5.35 -21.37 2.55
N HIS A 274 -4.04 -21.54 2.46
CA HIS A 274 -3.12 -20.41 2.51
C HIS A 274 -3.24 -19.50 1.29
N ALA A 275 -3.29 -20.08 0.08
CA ALA A 275 -3.38 -19.34 -1.17
C ALA A 275 -4.70 -18.58 -1.34
N PHE A 276 -5.82 -19.14 -0.89
CA PHE A 276 -7.14 -18.54 -1.10
C PHE A 276 -7.71 -17.83 0.12
N ILE A 277 -7.37 -18.25 1.34
CA ILE A 277 -7.94 -17.70 2.57
C ILE A 277 -6.93 -16.84 3.31
N SER A 278 -5.78 -17.41 3.70
CA SER A 278 -4.79 -16.67 4.52
C SER A 278 -4.25 -15.44 3.80
N SER A 279 -3.92 -15.56 2.52
CA SER A 279 -3.46 -14.45 1.69
C SER A 279 -4.43 -13.27 1.68
N ARG A 280 -5.74 -13.54 1.62
CA ARG A 280 -6.81 -12.51 1.63
C ARG A 280 -7.00 -11.90 3.00
N LEU A 281 -6.87 -12.69 4.07
CA LEU A 281 -6.95 -12.19 5.45
C LEU A 281 -5.74 -11.33 5.82
N ASP A 282 -4.57 -11.59 5.21
CA ASP A 282 -3.32 -10.87 5.50
C ASP A 282 -3.04 -9.70 4.56
N TYR A 283 -3.69 -9.64 3.39
CA TYR A 283 -3.53 -8.52 2.45
C TYR A 283 -4.07 -7.22 3.04
N CYS A 284 -3.19 -6.22 3.20
CA CYS A 284 -3.50 -4.91 3.76
C CYS A 284 -4.17 -4.94 5.15
N ASN A 285 -3.93 -5.97 5.95
CA ASN A 285 -4.56 -6.09 7.27
C ASN A 285 -4.01 -5.09 8.29
N GLY A 286 -2.86 -4.45 8.03
CA GLY A 286 -2.35 -3.32 8.80
C GLY A 286 -3.24 -2.07 8.78
N LEU A 287 -4.19 -1.98 7.84
CA LEU A 287 -5.20 -0.89 7.83
C LEU A 287 -6.32 -1.10 8.86
N LEU A 288 -6.44 -2.32 9.37
CA LEU A 288 -7.49 -2.71 10.31
C LEU A 288 -7.07 -2.42 11.77
N THR A 289 -6.15 -1.50 11.99
CA THR A 289 -5.77 -1.03 13.33
C THR A 289 -6.94 -0.33 14.00
N GLY A 290 -7.17 -0.65 15.27
CA GLY A 290 -8.19 -0.01 16.10
C GLY A 290 -9.66 -0.19 15.64
N ILE A 291 -9.94 -1.05 14.65
CA ILE A 291 -11.33 -1.31 14.25
C ILE A 291 -12.09 -2.10 15.33
N PRO A 292 -13.43 -2.00 15.39
CA PRO A 292 -14.22 -2.72 16.39
C PRO A 292 -14.05 -4.23 16.34
N GLN A 293 -14.02 -4.88 17.50
CA GLN A 293 -13.86 -6.35 17.61
C GLN A 293 -14.97 -7.13 16.90
N LYS A 294 -16.18 -6.55 16.79
CA LYS A 294 -17.30 -7.11 16.01
C LYS A 294 -16.92 -7.29 14.53
N SER A 295 -16.16 -6.36 13.97
CA SER A 295 -15.69 -6.42 12.58
C SER A 295 -14.60 -7.47 12.41
N ILE A 296 -13.62 -7.51 13.32
CA ILE A 296 -12.56 -8.54 13.35
C ILE A 296 -13.15 -9.95 13.50
N LYS A 297 -14.22 -10.11 14.30
CA LYS A 297 -14.89 -11.40 14.50
C LYS A 297 -15.38 -12.02 13.19
N GLN A 298 -15.77 -11.23 12.18
CA GLN A 298 -16.18 -11.76 10.88
C GLN A 298 -15.00 -12.46 10.17
N LEU A 299 -13.83 -11.83 10.19
CA LEU A 299 -12.60 -12.42 9.65
C LEU A 299 -12.14 -13.63 10.47
N GLN A 300 -12.31 -13.60 11.80
CA GLN A 300 -12.02 -14.74 12.65
C GLN A 300 -12.90 -15.95 12.31
N LEU A 301 -14.18 -15.74 12.01
CA LEU A 301 -15.08 -16.82 11.59
C LEU A 301 -14.62 -17.48 10.29
N VAL A 302 -14.08 -16.71 9.34
CA VAL A 302 -13.48 -17.25 8.11
C VAL A 302 -12.29 -18.15 8.44
N GLN A 303 -11.35 -17.67 9.29
CA GLN A 303 -10.20 -18.46 9.71
C GLN A 303 -10.63 -19.74 10.44
N ASN A 304 -11.61 -19.64 11.34
CA ASN A 304 -12.16 -20.77 12.08
C ASN A 304 -12.77 -21.81 11.14
N ALA A 305 -13.55 -21.38 10.16
CA ALA A 305 -14.14 -22.26 9.17
C ALA A 305 -13.04 -22.96 8.33
N ALA A 306 -12.00 -22.22 7.94
CA ALA A 306 -10.87 -22.77 7.21
C ALA A 306 -10.12 -23.85 8.02
N ALA A 307 -9.87 -23.58 9.30
CA ALA A 307 -9.23 -24.53 10.22
C ALA A 307 -10.04 -25.82 10.32
N ARG A 308 -11.36 -25.73 10.49
CA ARG A 308 -12.25 -26.90 10.55
C ARG A 308 -12.29 -27.69 9.25
N VAL A 309 -12.29 -27.01 8.11
CA VAL A 309 -12.26 -27.68 6.80
C VAL A 309 -10.98 -28.47 6.62
N LEU A 310 -9.84 -27.92 7.06
CA LEU A 310 -8.53 -28.57 6.98
C LEU A 310 -8.39 -29.78 7.93
N THR A 311 -8.85 -29.63 9.17
CA THR A 311 -8.72 -30.64 10.24
C THR A 311 -9.89 -31.61 10.33
N ARG A 312 -10.93 -31.40 9.51
CA ARG A 312 -12.19 -32.16 9.51
C ARG A 312 -12.92 -32.13 10.86
N THR A 313 -12.64 -31.13 11.70
CA THR A 313 -13.29 -30.92 13.00
C THR A 313 -14.76 -30.56 12.85
N LYS A 314 -15.63 -31.13 13.69
CA LYS A 314 -17.07 -30.83 13.71
C LYS A 314 -17.33 -29.39 14.13
N ARG A 315 -18.50 -28.85 13.77
CA ARG A 315 -18.88 -27.47 14.10
C ARG A 315 -19.04 -27.23 15.60
N SER A 316 -19.45 -28.24 16.36
CA SER A 316 -19.69 -28.17 17.80
C SER A 316 -18.42 -28.17 18.64
N GLU A 317 -17.30 -28.67 18.11
CA GLU A 317 -16.04 -28.77 18.85
C GLU A 317 -15.40 -27.39 19.06
N HIS A 318 -14.75 -27.18 20.19
CA HIS A 318 -14.11 -25.90 20.49
C HIS A 318 -13.00 -25.58 19.48
N ILE A 319 -12.92 -24.33 19.01
CA ILE A 319 -12.00 -23.96 17.92
C ILE A 319 -10.57 -23.70 18.38
N THR A 320 -10.38 -23.27 19.64
CA THR A 320 -9.05 -22.88 20.15
C THR A 320 -8.02 -24.02 20.08
N PRO A 321 -8.31 -25.27 20.48
CA PRO A 321 -7.38 -26.39 20.32
C PRO A 321 -6.99 -26.64 18.86
N VAL A 322 -7.93 -26.46 17.93
CA VAL A 322 -7.68 -26.63 16.49
C VAL A 322 -6.68 -25.58 15.99
N LEU A 323 -6.90 -24.31 16.34
CA LEU A 323 -5.97 -23.22 15.96
C LEU A 323 -4.59 -23.40 16.60
N LYS A 324 -4.53 -23.86 17.86
CA LYS A 324 -3.28 -24.21 18.54
C LYS A 324 -2.55 -25.32 17.79
N SER A 325 -3.23 -26.41 17.42
CA SER A 325 -2.63 -27.53 16.68
C SER A 325 -2.06 -27.10 15.31
N LEU A 326 -2.72 -26.17 14.63
CA LEU A 326 -2.29 -25.63 13.34
C LEU A 326 -1.22 -24.54 13.45
N HIS A 327 -0.85 -24.12 14.66
CA HIS A 327 0.03 -22.98 14.90
C HIS A 327 -0.44 -21.67 14.24
N TRP A 328 -1.77 -21.47 14.19
CA TRP A 328 -2.40 -20.31 13.57
C TRP A 328 -2.77 -19.27 14.60
N LEU A 329 -2.23 -18.06 14.49
CA LEU A 329 -2.63 -16.95 15.36
C LEU A 329 -4.07 -16.49 15.09
N PRO A 330 -4.83 -16.03 16.12
CA PRO A 330 -6.08 -15.31 15.92
C PRO A 330 -5.89 -14.08 15.03
N VAL A 331 -6.92 -13.69 14.27
CA VAL A 331 -6.85 -12.60 13.30
C VAL A 331 -6.43 -11.27 13.93
N SER A 332 -6.89 -10.96 15.14
CA SER A 332 -6.46 -9.74 15.85
C SER A 332 -4.95 -9.70 16.08
N LEU A 333 -4.35 -10.84 16.47
CA LEU A 333 -2.90 -10.93 16.68
C LEU A 333 -2.13 -10.95 15.36
N ARG A 334 -2.75 -11.38 14.24
CA ARG A 334 -2.14 -11.27 12.90
C ARG A 334 -2.02 -9.81 12.45
N ILE A 335 -3.02 -8.98 12.77
CA ILE A 335 -2.98 -7.52 12.52
C ILE A 335 -1.85 -6.90 13.36
N ASP A 336 -1.83 -7.15 14.67
CA ASP A 336 -0.76 -6.70 15.56
C ASP A 336 0.62 -7.13 15.06
N PHE A 337 0.73 -8.38 14.60
CA PHE A 337 1.98 -8.95 14.11
C PHE A 337 2.48 -8.21 12.87
N LYS A 338 1.57 -7.88 11.94
CA LYS A 338 1.89 -7.16 10.73
C LYS A 338 2.37 -5.73 11.03
N VAL A 339 1.65 -5.03 11.91
CA VAL A 339 1.99 -3.67 12.35
C VAL A 339 3.37 -3.65 13.00
N LEU A 340 3.63 -4.54 13.97
CA LEU A 340 4.91 -4.59 14.68
C LEU A 340 6.07 -5.03 13.79
N LEU A 341 5.83 -5.91 12.82
CA LEU A 341 6.82 -6.27 11.80
C LEU A 341 7.17 -5.08 10.92
N LEU A 342 6.20 -4.24 10.57
CA LEU A 342 6.43 -3.01 9.82
C LEU A 342 7.24 -2.00 10.65
N VAL A 343 6.89 -1.81 11.93
CA VAL A 343 7.66 -0.96 12.86
C VAL A 343 9.12 -1.42 12.94
N TYR A 344 9.35 -2.71 13.19
CA TYR A 344 10.71 -3.26 13.25
C TYR A 344 11.47 -2.99 11.96
N LYS A 345 10.83 -3.20 10.80
CA LYS A 345 11.45 -2.92 9.50
C LYS A 345 11.83 -1.44 9.36
N CYS A 346 10.92 -0.52 9.66
CA CYS A 346 11.18 0.93 9.57
C CYS A 346 12.31 1.37 10.51
N VAL A 347 12.27 0.96 11.78
CA VAL A 347 13.29 1.33 12.79
C VAL A 347 14.70 0.84 12.40
N ASN A 348 14.78 -0.24 11.61
CA ASN A 348 16.03 -0.84 11.13
C ASN A 348 16.33 -0.51 9.65
N GLY A 349 15.68 0.49 9.05
CA GLY A 349 15.98 0.95 7.68
C GLY A 349 15.48 0.04 6.54
N PHE A 350 14.62 -0.93 6.83
CA PHE A 350 14.00 -1.85 5.86
C PHE A 350 12.54 -1.51 5.52
N GLY A 351 12.12 -0.27 5.79
CA GLY A 351 10.78 0.24 5.48
C GLY A 351 10.83 1.57 4.73
N PRO A 352 9.69 2.04 4.20
CA PRO A 352 9.61 3.32 3.51
C PRO A 352 9.96 4.49 4.44
N GLU A 353 10.60 5.52 3.88
CA GLU A 353 10.99 6.72 4.63
C GLU A 353 9.77 7.41 5.23
N TYR A 354 8.69 7.59 4.44
CA TYR A 354 7.46 8.24 4.91
C TYR A 354 6.74 7.49 6.04
N ILE A 355 7.02 6.21 6.28
CA ILE A 355 6.53 5.49 7.48
C ILE A 355 7.51 5.63 8.62
N SER A 356 8.80 5.54 8.32
CA SER A 356 9.87 5.68 9.31
C SER A 356 9.81 7.04 10.00
N ASP A 357 9.51 8.10 9.25
CA ASP A 357 9.35 9.46 9.78
C ASP A 357 8.18 9.60 10.76
N MET A 358 7.15 8.74 10.65
CA MET A 358 6.04 8.71 11.60
C MET A 358 6.39 8.02 12.93
N LEU A 359 7.52 7.31 12.99
CA LEU A 359 7.94 6.48 14.13
C LEU A 359 9.11 7.15 14.86
N VAL A 360 8.83 8.27 15.52
CA VAL A 360 9.84 9.06 16.24
C VAL A 360 10.42 8.26 17.42
N ARG A 361 11.74 8.11 17.47
CA ARG A 361 12.41 7.44 18.61
C ARG A 361 12.25 8.28 19.88
N TYR A 362 11.98 7.61 20.98
CA TYR A 362 11.89 8.27 22.28
C TYR A 362 13.29 8.57 22.82
N GLU A 363 13.62 9.85 22.92
CA GLU A 363 14.86 10.33 23.54
C GLU A 363 14.50 11.12 24.81
N PRO A 364 14.74 10.57 26.01
CA PRO A 364 14.45 11.27 27.26
C PRO A 364 15.45 12.41 27.48
N SER A 365 14.98 13.55 28.04
CA SER A 365 15.82 14.71 28.35
C SER A 365 16.85 14.48 29.47
N ARG A 366 16.75 13.35 30.17
CA ARG A 366 17.68 12.89 31.21
C ARG A 366 17.93 11.39 31.00
N SER A 367 19.11 10.89 31.38
CA SER A 367 19.42 9.46 31.31
C SER A 367 18.51 8.66 32.23
N LEU A 368 17.47 8.05 31.66
CA LEU A 368 16.53 7.16 32.34
C LEU A 368 16.76 5.72 31.90
N ARG A 369 16.35 4.74 32.72
CA ARG A 369 16.41 3.30 32.37
C ARG A 369 15.65 2.96 31.08
N SER A 370 14.72 3.80 30.63
CA SER A 370 13.97 3.63 29.37
C SER A 370 14.76 4.01 28.11
N MET A 371 15.88 4.73 28.24
CA MET A 371 16.69 5.23 27.12
C MET A 371 17.19 4.10 26.21
N ASP A 372 17.61 2.98 26.79
CA ASP A 372 18.17 1.83 26.04
C ASP A 372 17.12 0.81 25.58
N THR A 373 15.82 1.09 25.79
CA THR A 373 14.75 0.11 25.52
C THR A 373 14.14 0.19 24.12
N GLY A 374 14.67 1.09 23.26
CA GLY A 374 14.22 1.25 21.88
C GLY A 374 12.74 1.66 21.76
N GLN A 375 12.28 2.55 22.65
CA GLN A 375 10.90 3.04 22.67
C GLN A 375 10.64 4.05 21.53
N ILE A 376 9.37 4.13 21.13
CA ILE A 376 8.86 5.07 20.14
C ILE A 376 7.95 6.05 20.89
N VAL A 377 7.99 7.33 20.52
CA VAL A 377 7.10 8.36 21.07
C VAL A 377 5.66 7.96 20.75
N GLU A 378 4.79 7.91 21.76
CA GLU A 378 3.36 7.68 21.59
C GLU A 378 2.68 9.05 21.38
N PRO A 379 2.15 9.34 20.16
CA PRO A 379 1.38 10.56 19.94
C PRO A 379 0.12 10.57 20.79
N ARG A 380 -0.35 11.77 21.16
CA ARG A 380 -1.63 11.92 21.86
C ARG A 380 -2.78 11.72 20.87
N ALA A 381 -3.74 10.89 21.25
CA ALA A 381 -4.99 10.69 20.53
C ALA A 381 -6.17 11.14 21.40
N HIS A 382 -7.16 11.79 20.79
CA HIS A 382 -8.34 12.33 21.48
C HIS A 382 -9.63 11.59 21.15
N SER A 383 -9.60 10.69 20.16
CA SER A 383 -10.72 9.91 19.68
C SER A 383 -10.30 8.49 19.29
N LYS A 384 -11.30 7.64 19.00
CA LYS A 384 -11.07 6.31 18.44
C LYS A 384 -10.37 6.34 17.08
N HIS A 385 -10.50 7.42 16.30
CA HIS A 385 -9.79 7.55 15.04
C HIS A 385 -8.30 7.76 15.27
N GLY A 386 -7.92 8.64 16.21
CA GLY A 386 -6.54 8.84 16.62
C GLY A 386 -5.92 7.58 17.22
N ASP A 387 -6.63 6.88 18.13
CA ASP A 387 -6.16 5.61 18.70
C ASP A 387 -5.90 4.53 17.63
N ALA A 388 -6.69 4.57 16.56
CA ALA A 388 -6.59 3.65 15.43
C ALA A 388 -5.58 4.09 14.36
N ALA A 389 -5.07 5.33 14.42
CA ALA A 389 -4.03 5.81 13.51
C ALA A 389 -2.77 4.96 13.67
N PHE A 390 -2.09 4.65 12.57
CA PHE A 390 -0.94 3.74 12.59
C PHE A 390 0.12 4.20 13.58
N SER A 391 0.51 5.47 13.54
CA SER A 391 1.51 6.06 14.44
C SER A 391 1.19 5.84 15.92
N CYS A 392 -0.05 6.12 16.34
CA CYS A 392 -0.52 5.90 17.72
C CYS A 392 -0.60 4.41 18.08
N TYR A 393 -1.31 3.64 17.26
CA TYR A 393 -1.55 2.21 17.52
C TYR A 393 -0.24 1.43 17.56
N ALA A 394 0.64 1.67 16.59
CA ALA A 394 1.91 0.98 16.44
C ALA A 394 2.87 1.34 17.59
N ALA A 395 2.99 2.61 17.97
CA ALA A 395 3.82 3.03 19.10
C ALA A 395 3.37 2.36 20.40
N LYS A 396 2.06 2.39 20.69
CA LYS A 396 1.48 1.76 21.89
C LYS A 396 1.72 0.25 21.95
N LYS A 397 1.61 -0.45 20.82
CA LYS A 397 1.87 -1.89 20.73
C LYS A 397 3.36 -2.20 20.82
N TRP A 398 4.20 -1.41 20.14
CA TRP A 398 5.65 -1.57 20.13
C TRP A 398 6.23 -1.38 21.52
N ASN A 399 5.80 -0.33 22.23
CA ASN A 399 6.33 -0.01 23.55
C ASN A 399 6.05 -1.11 24.59
N LYS A 400 4.97 -1.89 24.41
CA LYS A 400 4.64 -3.06 25.24
C LYS A 400 5.50 -4.31 24.98
N LEU A 401 6.30 -4.34 23.91
CA LEU A 401 7.16 -5.47 23.61
C LEU A 401 8.37 -5.53 24.57
N PRO A 402 8.84 -6.74 24.94
CA PRO A 402 10.09 -6.91 25.67
C PRO A 402 11.28 -6.30 24.92
N ALA A 403 12.23 -5.73 25.66
CA ALA A 403 13.42 -5.09 25.07
C ALA A 403 14.24 -6.07 24.20
N GLU A 404 14.39 -7.31 24.67
CA GLU A 404 15.08 -8.40 23.95
C GLU A 404 14.48 -8.73 22.58
N LEU A 405 13.17 -8.50 22.43
CA LEU A 405 12.48 -8.70 21.17
C LEU A 405 12.80 -7.54 20.21
N LYS A 406 12.76 -6.30 20.72
CA LYS A 406 13.07 -5.09 19.94
C LYS A 406 14.52 -5.10 19.45
N SER A 407 15.45 -5.63 20.24
CA SER A 407 16.87 -5.75 19.92
C SER A 407 17.23 -6.99 19.08
N ALA A 408 16.25 -7.65 18.46
CA ALA A 408 16.53 -8.78 17.57
C ALA A 408 17.48 -8.36 16.42
N SER A 409 18.44 -9.21 16.08
CA SER A 409 19.51 -8.87 15.14
C SER A 409 19.09 -8.85 13.66
N ASN A 410 17.98 -9.49 13.31
CA ASN A 410 17.41 -9.42 11.97
C ASN A 410 15.90 -9.68 11.95
N VAL A 411 15.28 -9.35 10.82
CA VAL A 411 13.84 -9.47 10.59
C VAL A 411 13.31 -10.89 10.81
N ASN A 412 14.07 -11.93 10.45
CA ASN A 412 13.62 -13.33 10.58
C ASN A 412 13.58 -13.77 12.06
N ILE A 413 14.57 -13.37 12.85
CA ILE A 413 14.60 -13.63 14.29
C ILE A 413 13.46 -12.87 14.98
N PHE A 414 13.28 -11.58 14.66
CA PHE A 414 12.17 -10.78 15.17
C PHE A 414 10.82 -11.45 14.87
N LYS A 415 10.60 -11.82 13.60
CA LYS A 415 9.39 -12.49 13.13
C LYS A 415 9.09 -13.77 13.91
N SER A 416 10.11 -14.60 14.12
CA SER A 416 9.97 -15.89 14.80
C SER A 416 9.66 -15.71 16.29
N LYS A 417 10.42 -14.85 16.99
CA LYS A 417 10.20 -14.56 18.41
C LYS A 417 8.86 -13.87 18.65
N LEU A 418 8.46 -12.92 17.79
CA LEU A 418 7.17 -12.23 17.91
C LEU A 418 6.01 -13.22 17.72
N LYS A 419 6.13 -14.15 16.77
CA LYS A 419 5.12 -15.19 16.57
C LYS A 419 5.02 -16.08 17.82
N ALA A 420 6.15 -16.48 18.40
CA ALA A 420 6.17 -17.30 19.61
C ALA A 420 5.49 -16.59 20.79
N LEU A 421 5.83 -15.32 21.04
CA LEU A 421 5.20 -14.49 22.07
C LEU A 421 3.68 -14.39 21.88
N PHE A 422 3.22 -14.15 20.65
CA PHE A 422 1.79 -14.05 20.39
C PHE A 422 1.07 -15.40 20.47
N PHE A 423 1.77 -16.48 20.16
CA PHE A 423 1.23 -17.81 20.27
C PHE A 423 1.03 -18.21 21.73
N SER A 424 2.01 -17.95 22.61
CA SER A 424 1.86 -18.19 24.04
C SER A 424 0.73 -17.34 24.62
N THR A 425 0.69 -16.03 24.35
CA THR A 425 -0.38 -15.13 24.83
C THR A 425 -1.78 -15.55 24.37
N ALA A 426 -1.91 -16.25 23.25
CA ALA A 426 -3.20 -16.66 22.71
C ALA A 426 -3.70 -18.01 23.24
N TYR A 427 -2.79 -18.89 23.69
CA TYR A 427 -3.09 -20.32 23.84
C TYR A 427 -2.55 -20.96 25.13
N ASP A 428 -1.71 -20.26 25.87
CA ASP A 428 -1.23 -20.63 27.20
C ASP A 428 -1.84 -19.68 28.23
#